data_AF-A0A519VRS4-F1
#
_entry.id   AF-A0A519VRS4-F1
#
_cell.length_a   1.000
_cell.length_b   1.000
_cell.length_c   1.000
_cell.angle_alpha   90.00
_cell.angle_beta   90.00
_cell.angle_gamma   90.00
#
_symmetry.space_group_name_H-M   'P 1'
#
loop_
_entity.id
_entity.type
_entity.pdbx_description
1 polymer ?
#
loop_
_entity_poly.entity_id
_entity_poly.type
_entity_poly.pdbx_seq_one_letter_code
_entity_poly.pdbx_strand_id
1 'polypeptide(L)'
;MLSLLQRLLLCLLPLGLLAGPAGAQDTAPSEFRFEHLTVDQGLSHSDAMTVTQDRAGFIWVGTNRGLDRYDGYTLKHYMLPATLPITRKGIAGNRIKVLYTAPDGRLWVGTERAGLSYYDAATDQLVPLAAGAVVPASRPLLRQLATVSVTALTSDAQGRLWVGTAQDGVLLLALDRPSGLATLRQTRPSGHPAEPCHVSSLAADAEGNVWVGTYNQGLRLIRPEASPLVAEATPITELVRALCLDRRGDLWIGTDHQVLWVSAANRRAVRQLAAHPQPLAYPQLHALRLDSFGRLWVGTIYGLYVWEAGTATGTAQPLRAGAPTLLLPTDGEPFSLNSERIHQLFEDRTQVMWLCASAGGLNKVDLRQKPFGQLRRQLAGQATLPNNYINAVYKEEATNTLWLGSRNGVAAYDLGRHTYRSYLNQTATGVTRGVDVSAICQARSGTLWFGTRGNGLVRLVRRQGREELTTFDELPGGRRLSSASIERIVEDRYGTLWVATFNEGLLHFGPEGQLLGSYGEGPGGLPSSHFTFLLLDPQRNVLWASTTDAGLLKLRVSPDSVRLLRQFSYAPEAPRG
;
A
#
# COMPACT_ATOMS: atom_id res chain seq x y z
N MET A 1 34.81 -49.09 -23.62
CA MET A 1 34.81 -47.69 -24.13
C MET A 1 33.39 -47.15 -24.05
N LEU A 2 32.98 -46.65 -22.89
CA LEU A 2 31.78 -45.81 -22.76
C LEU A 2 32.24 -44.36 -22.91
N SER A 3 31.72 -43.66 -23.91
CA SER A 3 32.14 -42.30 -24.26
C SER A 3 31.71 -41.28 -23.21
N LEU A 4 32.58 -40.29 -22.96
CA LEU A 4 32.40 -39.14 -22.07
C LEU A 4 31.02 -38.41 -22.18
N LEU A 5 30.27 -38.59 -23.27
CA LEU A 5 28.93 -38.01 -23.46
C LEU A 5 27.87 -38.50 -22.47
N GLN A 6 27.98 -39.73 -21.92
CA GLN A 6 27.00 -40.22 -20.94
C GLN A 6 27.22 -39.71 -19.51
N ARG A 7 28.41 -39.17 -19.20
CA ARG A 7 28.68 -38.52 -17.90
C ARG A 7 28.32 -37.03 -17.88
N LEU A 8 28.19 -36.40 -19.04
CA LEU A 8 27.73 -35.01 -19.16
C LEU A 8 26.20 -34.87 -19.15
N LEU A 9 25.45 -35.95 -19.38
CA LEU A 9 23.98 -35.94 -19.32
C LEU A 9 23.39 -35.99 -17.90
N LEU A 10 24.21 -36.21 -16.87
CA LEU A 10 23.78 -36.27 -15.46
C LEU A 10 24.04 -34.96 -14.68
N CYS A 11 24.59 -33.92 -15.33
CA CYS A 11 24.85 -32.61 -14.72
C CYS A 11 23.99 -31.47 -15.28
N LEU A 12 22.94 -31.79 -16.06
CA LEU A 12 21.94 -30.83 -16.56
C LEU A 12 20.53 -31.23 -16.10
N LEU A 13 20.38 -31.60 -14.83
CA LEU A 13 19.14 -31.35 -14.12
C LEU A 13 19.16 -29.85 -13.80
N PRO A 14 18.41 -28.97 -14.49
CA PRO A 14 18.05 -27.75 -13.81
C PRO A 14 17.24 -28.22 -12.60
N LEU A 15 17.57 -27.67 -11.43
CA LEU A 15 16.62 -27.57 -10.34
C LEU A 15 15.37 -26.90 -10.92
N GLY A 16 14.46 -27.70 -11.48
CA GLY A 16 13.04 -27.46 -11.44
C GLY A 16 12.58 -27.64 -10.00
N LEU A 17 13.20 -26.90 -9.08
CA LEU A 17 12.43 -26.36 -7.98
C LEU A 17 11.28 -25.66 -8.68
N LEU A 18 10.09 -26.16 -8.40
CA LEU A 18 8.86 -25.40 -8.45
C LEU A 18 9.12 -24.07 -7.72
N ALA A 19 9.74 -23.12 -8.40
CA ALA A 19 9.35 -21.73 -8.27
C ALA A 19 7.93 -21.69 -8.83
N GLY A 20 6.97 -22.22 -8.05
CA GLY A 20 5.65 -21.62 -8.05
C GLY A 20 5.86 -20.12 -7.92
N PRO A 21 5.01 -19.29 -8.57
CA PRO A 21 5.19 -17.84 -8.56
C PRO A 21 5.58 -17.47 -7.14
N ALA A 22 6.81 -16.98 -6.97
CA ALA A 22 7.35 -16.66 -5.66
C ALA A 22 6.25 -15.87 -5.01
N GLY A 23 5.58 -16.46 -4.01
CA GLY A 23 4.37 -15.91 -3.47
C GLY A 23 4.75 -14.51 -3.05
N ALA A 24 4.32 -13.52 -3.85
CA ALA A 24 4.41 -12.15 -3.42
C ALA A 24 3.70 -12.19 -2.07
N GLN A 25 4.38 -11.70 -1.05
CA GLN A 25 3.82 -11.71 0.29
C GLN A 25 2.59 -10.82 0.23
N ASP A 26 1.42 -11.43 0.02
CA ASP A 26 0.18 -10.76 -0.32
C ASP A 26 -0.31 -10.03 0.93
N THR A 27 -0.09 -8.71 0.96
CA THR A 27 -0.77 -7.83 1.91
C THR A 27 -2.27 -8.04 1.70
N ALA A 28 -2.94 -8.52 2.74
CA ALA A 28 -4.39 -8.71 2.71
C ALA A 28 -5.05 -7.36 2.41
N PRO A 29 -6.15 -7.30 1.65
CA PRO A 29 -6.79 -6.03 1.31
C PRO A 29 -7.17 -5.18 2.52
N SER A 30 -7.45 -5.80 3.67
CA SER A 30 -7.73 -5.09 4.94
C SER A 30 -6.54 -4.33 5.52
N GLU A 31 -5.33 -4.62 5.05
CA GLU A 31 -4.08 -3.98 5.49
C GLU A 31 -3.59 -2.90 4.52
N PHE A 32 -4.32 -2.65 3.43
CA PHE A 32 -3.96 -1.58 2.50
C PHE A 32 -3.94 -0.21 3.19
N ARG A 33 -2.92 0.57 2.83
CA ARG A 33 -2.75 1.94 3.29
C ARG A 33 -2.78 2.86 2.09
N PHE A 34 -3.79 3.71 2.06
CA PHE A 34 -3.99 4.67 0.99
C PHE A 34 -3.26 5.97 1.34
N GLU A 35 -2.47 6.45 0.40
CA GLU A 35 -2.01 7.84 0.40
C GLU A 35 -2.95 8.68 -0.47
N HIS A 36 -3.02 9.98 -0.20
CA HIS A 36 -3.97 10.88 -0.83
C HIS A 36 -3.26 12.04 -1.51
N LEU A 37 -3.68 12.35 -2.74
CA LEU A 37 -3.40 13.61 -3.43
C LEU A 37 -4.72 14.37 -3.52
N THR A 38 -4.87 15.36 -2.64
CA THR A 38 -6.05 16.23 -2.56
C THR A 38 -5.70 17.64 -3.07
N VAL A 39 -6.65 18.57 -2.94
CA VAL A 39 -6.43 19.99 -3.20
C VAL A 39 -5.29 20.58 -2.37
N ASP A 40 -5.02 20.04 -1.17
CA ASP A 40 -3.93 20.49 -0.29
C ASP A 40 -2.55 20.13 -0.84
N GLN A 41 -2.46 19.03 -1.62
CA GLN A 41 -1.26 18.67 -2.36
C GLN A 41 -1.20 19.33 -3.75
N GLY A 42 -2.22 20.12 -4.10
CA GLY A 42 -2.31 20.89 -5.34
C GLY A 42 -3.28 20.35 -6.38
N LEU A 43 -4.06 19.29 -6.12
CA LEU A 43 -5.00 18.79 -7.14
C LEU A 43 -6.01 19.88 -7.56
N SER A 44 -6.31 20.01 -8.86
CA SER A 44 -7.13 21.12 -9.38
C SER A 44 -8.58 21.14 -8.88
N HIS A 45 -9.10 19.98 -8.46
CA HIS A 45 -10.41 19.82 -7.86
C HIS A 45 -10.44 18.57 -6.97
N SER A 46 -11.30 18.56 -5.95
CA SER A 46 -11.50 17.42 -5.05
C SER A 46 -12.24 16.23 -5.70
N ASP A 47 -12.76 16.41 -6.91
CA ASP A 47 -13.42 15.35 -7.67
C ASP A 47 -12.47 14.90 -8.79
N ALA A 48 -11.68 13.88 -8.51
CA ALA A 48 -10.95 13.18 -9.55
C ALA A 48 -11.93 12.24 -10.27
N MET A 49 -12.02 12.36 -11.59
CA MET A 49 -12.96 11.62 -12.42
C MET A 49 -12.27 10.48 -13.18
N THR A 50 -11.04 10.69 -13.60
CA THR A 50 -10.28 9.73 -14.39
C THR A 50 -8.78 9.87 -14.18
N VAL A 51 -8.04 8.78 -14.32
CA VAL A 51 -6.59 8.73 -14.17
C VAL A 51 -5.97 7.81 -15.21
N THR A 52 -4.79 8.17 -15.70
CA THR A 52 -3.98 7.31 -16.56
C THR A 52 -2.49 7.61 -16.38
N GLN A 53 -1.63 6.79 -16.97
CA GLN A 53 -0.19 7.03 -17.05
C GLN A 53 0.23 7.22 -18.50
N ASP A 54 1.02 8.23 -18.79
CA ASP A 54 1.61 8.39 -20.12
C ASP A 54 2.87 7.52 -20.30
N ARG A 55 3.54 7.60 -21.46
CA ARG A 55 4.78 6.85 -21.70
C ARG A 55 5.98 7.36 -20.92
N ALA A 56 6.05 8.65 -20.63
CA ALA A 56 7.16 9.26 -19.89
C ALA A 56 7.15 8.88 -18.40
N GLY A 57 5.99 8.48 -17.85
CA GLY A 57 5.85 8.05 -16.45
C GLY A 57 4.89 8.91 -15.66
N PHE A 58 4.48 10.06 -16.21
CA PHE A 58 3.59 10.98 -15.52
C PHE A 58 2.22 10.38 -15.32
N ILE A 59 1.66 10.61 -14.15
CA ILE A 59 0.27 10.29 -13.84
C ILE A 59 -0.57 11.49 -14.22
N TRP A 60 -1.62 11.26 -15.00
CA TRP A 60 -2.53 12.30 -15.47
C TRP A 60 -3.89 12.09 -14.83
N VAL A 61 -4.45 13.15 -14.25
CA VAL A 61 -5.69 13.11 -13.48
C VAL A 61 -6.68 14.11 -14.08
N GLY A 62 -7.79 13.61 -14.60
CA GLY A 62 -8.88 14.43 -15.08
C GLY A 62 -9.84 14.73 -13.93
N THR A 63 -10.13 16.00 -13.71
CA THR A 63 -11.00 16.47 -12.63
C THR A 63 -12.21 17.22 -13.18
N ASN A 64 -13.11 17.63 -12.29
CA ASN A 64 -14.22 18.53 -12.63
C ASN A 64 -13.81 19.98 -12.94
N ARG A 65 -12.51 20.34 -12.78
CA ARG A 65 -11.99 21.69 -13.03
C ARG A 65 -10.77 21.74 -13.96
N GLY A 66 -10.28 20.61 -14.46
CA GLY A 66 -9.20 20.59 -15.43
C GLY A 66 -8.47 19.26 -15.46
N LEU A 67 -7.27 19.30 -16.01
CA LEU A 67 -6.37 18.15 -16.08
C LEU A 67 -5.13 18.46 -15.26
N ASP A 68 -4.70 17.51 -14.44
CA ASP A 68 -3.49 17.59 -13.65
C ASP A 68 -2.47 16.56 -14.15
N ARG A 69 -1.20 16.96 -14.24
CA ARG A 69 -0.07 16.07 -14.48
C ARG A 69 0.80 15.99 -13.23
N TYR A 70 0.97 14.79 -12.70
CA TYR A 70 1.78 14.48 -11.54
C TYR A 70 3.08 13.80 -11.96
N ASP A 71 4.22 14.32 -11.48
CA ASP A 71 5.56 13.79 -11.76
C ASP A 71 6.15 12.92 -10.64
N GLY A 72 5.37 12.64 -9.59
CA GLY A 72 5.83 11.97 -8.37
C GLY A 72 6.16 12.93 -7.23
N TYR A 73 6.26 14.24 -7.51
CA TYR A 73 6.60 15.27 -6.53
C TYR A 73 5.62 16.44 -6.57
N THR A 74 5.28 16.94 -7.76
CA THR A 74 4.47 18.14 -7.98
C THR A 74 3.36 17.91 -9.00
N LEU A 75 2.30 18.68 -8.88
CA LEU A 75 1.17 18.70 -9.81
C LEU A 75 1.27 19.94 -10.71
N LYS A 76 1.11 19.72 -12.02
CA LYS A 76 0.97 20.77 -13.02
C LYS A 76 -0.44 20.80 -13.57
N HIS A 77 -1.09 21.96 -13.51
CA HIS A 77 -2.47 22.15 -13.96
C HIS A 77 -2.57 22.59 -15.41
N TYR A 78 -3.55 22.03 -16.11
CA TYR A 78 -4.02 22.49 -17.41
C TYR A 78 -5.50 22.84 -17.24
N MET A 79 -5.84 24.12 -17.47
CA MET A 79 -7.19 24.64 -17.33
C MET A 79 -7.60 25.39 -18.60
N LEU A 80 -8.91 25.59 -18.80
CA LEU A 80 -9.40 26.52 -19.81
C LEU A 80 -8.89 27.94 -19.49
N PRO A 81 -8.23 28.64 -20.43
CA PRO A 81 -7.73 29.99 -20.19
C PRO A 81 -8.88 30.95 -19.86
N ALA A 82 -8.73 31.70 -18.76
CA ALA A 82 -9.79 32.55 -18.19
C ALA A 82 -9.98 33.91 -18.91
N THR A 83 -9.14 34.25 -19.90
CA THR A 83 -9.18 35.56 -20.57
C THR A 83 -9.16 35.43 -22.10
N LEU A 84 -10.02 36.23 -22.75
CA LEU A 84 -10.01 36.46 -24.19
C LEU A 84 -8.87 37.46 -24.55
N PRO A 85 -8.19 37.32 -25.69
CA PRO A 85 -8.46 36.33 -26.74
C PRO A 85 -7.96 34.95 -26.33
N ILE A 86 -8.69 33.90 -26.76
CA ILE A 86 -8.32 32.49 -26.56
C ILE A 86 -6.96 32.28 -27.23
N THR A 87 -5.87 32.50 -26.49
CA THR A 87 -4.57 31.95 -26.87
C THR A 87 -4.78 30.44 -26.88
N ARG A 88 -4.26 29.73 -27.89
CA ARG A 88 -4.42 28.28 -28.09
C ARG A 88 -3.89 27.39 -26.94
N LYS A 89 -3.57 27.97 -25.79
CA LYS A 89 -3.03 27.31 -24.60
C LYS A 89 -4.18 26.94 -23.66
N GLY A 90 -4.58 25.67 -23.63
CA GLY A 90 -5.48 25.12 -22.62
C GLY A 90 -6.43 24.04 -23.13
N ILE A 91 -7.31 23.54 -22.26
CA ILE A 91 -8.25 22.46 -22.57
C ILE A 91 -9.50 23.02 -23.23
N ALA A 92 -10.12 22.29 -24.16
CA ALA A 92 -11.40 22.67 -24.78
C ALA A 92 -12.60 22.71 -23.79
N GLY A 93 -12.47 22.13 -22.59
CA GLY A 93 -13.47 22.14 -21.52
C GLY A 93 -12.86 21.72 -20.18
N ASN A 94 -13.44 22.19 -19.06
CA ASN A 94 -12.89 21.98 -17.72
C ASN A 94 -13.35 20.70 -17.02
N ARG A 95 -14.42 20.06 -17.50
CA ARG A 95 -14.91 18.79 -16.94
C ARG A 95 -14.35 17.64 -17.74
N ILE A 96 -13.27 17.05 -17.24
CA ILE A 96 -12.62 15.90 -17.88
C ILE A 96 -13.38 14.64 -17.51
N LYS A 97 -13.79 13.86 -18.51
CA LYS A 97 -14.58 12.64 -18.31
C LYS A 97 -13.74 11.38 -18.43
N VAL A 98 -12.79 11.35 -19.36
CA VAL A 98 -11.99 10.17 -19.63
C VAL A 98 -10.60 10.57 -20.14
N LEU A 99 -9.58 9.90 -19.63
CA LEU A 99 -8.22 9.95 -20.14
C LEU A 99 -7.83 8.58 -20.69
N TYR A 100 -7.06 8.59 -21.78
CA TYR A 100 -6.58 7.36 -22.39
C TYR A 100 -5.24 7.58 -23.07
N THR A 101 -4.21 6.85 -22.62
CA THR A 101 -2.93 6.77 -23.30
C THR A 101 -3.01 5.67 -24.37
N ALA A 102 -3.02 6.08 -25.63
CA ALA A 102 -3.08 5.16 -26.76
C ALA A 102 -1.76 4.38 -26.96
N PRO A 103 -1.78 3.25 -27.69
CA PRO A 103 -0.59 2.46 -27.98
C PRO A 103 0.48 3.18 -28.82
N ASP A 104 0.19 4.36 -29.39
CA ASP A 104 1.19 5.23 -30.02
C ASP A 104 1.85 6.20 -29.01
N GLY A 105 1.42 6.17 -27.75
CA GLY A 105 1.92 7.02 -26.66
C GLY A 105 1.17 8.34 -26.52
N ARG A 106 0.19 8.61 -27.38
CA ARG A 106 -0.60 9.83 -27.33
C ARG A 106 -1.60 9.78 -26.19
N LEU A 107 -1.58 10.80 -25.35
CA LEU A 107 -2.60 10.98 -24.32
C LEU A 107 -3.81 11.70 -24.93
N TRP A 108 -4.95 11.01 -24.90
CA TRP A 108 -6.25 11.53 -25.30
C TRP A 108 -7.05 12.00 -24.09
N VAL A 109 -7.76 13.10 -24.28
CA VAL A 109 -8.57 13.77 -23.27
C VAL A 109 -9.99 13.92 -23.81
N GLY A 110 -10.93 13.20 -23.20
CA GLY A 110 -12.36 13.33 -23.45
C GLY A 110 -13.00 14.28 -22.45
N THR A 111 -13.77 15.24 -22.97
CA THR A 111 -14.38 16.31 -22.18
C THR A 111 -15.91 16.28 -22.23
N GLU A 112 -16.56 16.79 -21.19
CA GLU A 112 -18.01 17.00 -21.18
C GLU A 112 -18.37 18.10 -22.18
N ARG A 113 -19.05 17.74 -23.28
CA ARG A 113 -19.56 18.67 -24.31
C ARG A 113 -18.50 19.58 -24.95
N ALA A 114 -17.27 19.09 -25.09
CA ALA A 114 -16.21 19.77 -25.84
C ALA A 114 -15.36 18.81 -26.69
N GLY A 115 -15.82 17.55 -26.84
CA GLY A 115 -15.19 16.55 -27.70
C GLY A 115 -13.83 16.06 -27.20
N LEU A 116 -12.92 15.83 -28.15
CA LEU A 116 -11.60 15.24 -27.93
C LEU A 116 -10.48 16.26 -28.11
N SER A 117 -9.50 16.18 -27.22
CA SER A 117 -8.19 16.80 -27.37
C SER A 117 -7.10 15.76 -27.16
N TYR A 118 -5.89 16.01 -27.65
CA TYR A 118 -4.72 15.21 -27.32
C TYR A 118 -3.60 16.08 -26.75
N TYR A 119 -2.75 15.51 -25.92
CA TYR A 119 -1.57 16.20 -25.41
C TYR A 119 -0.41 16.11 -26.40
N ASP A 120 0.12 17.28 -26.75
CA ASP A 120 1.35 17.43 -27.52
C ASP A 120 2.50 17.72 -26.55
N ALA A 121 3.35 16.72 -26.33
CA ALA A 121 4.50 16.81 -25.44
C ALA A 121 5.59 17.78 -25.93
N ALA A 122 5.68 18.06 -27.24
CA ALA A 122 6.71 18.96 -27.77
C ALA A 122 6.40 20.42 -27.46
N THR A 123 5.11 20.77 -27.40
CA THR A 123 4.64 22.13 -27.11
C THR A 123 4.06 22.27 -25.71
N ASP A 124 3.95 21.15 -24.99
CA ASP A 124 3.37 21.03 -23.65
C ASP A 124 1.95 21.59 -23.57
N GLN A 125 1.13 21.26 -24.58
CA GLN A 125 -0.23 21.80 -24.75
C GLN A 125 -1.24 20.71 -25.08
N LEU A 126 -2.51 20.94 -24.74
CA LEU A 126 -3.62 20.17 -25.30
C LEU A 126 -4.07 20.78 -26.62
N VAL A 127 -4.17 19.93 -27.63
CA VAL A 127 -4.60 20.30 -28.98
C VAL A 127 -5.98 19.70 -29.23
N PRO A 128 -7.02 20.51 -29.46
CA PRO A 128 -8.33 20.02 -29.85
C PRO A 128 -8.24 19.25 -31.17
N LEU A 129 -8.93 18.10 -31.28
CA LEU A 129 -8.91 17.29 -32.51
C LEU A 129 -9.38 18.10 -33.73
N ALA A 130 -10.32 19.03 -33.53
CA ALA A 130 -10.83 19.92 -34.57
C ALA A 130 -9.80 20.94 -35.10
N ALA A 131 -8.68 21.15 -34.42
CA ALA A 131 -7.61 22.03 -34.89
C ALA A 131 -6.69 21.36 -35.92
N GLY A 132 -6.75 20.04 -36.07
CA GLY A 132 -5.96 19.27 -37.04
C GLY A 132 -6.53 19.31 -38.46
N ALA A 133 -5.81 18.67 -39.40
CA ALA A 133 -6.31 18.47 -40.75
C ALA A 133 -7.46 17.45 -40.72
N VAL A 134 -8.65 17.83 -41.19
CA VAL A 134 -9.85 16.97 -41.17
C VAL A 134 -10.40 16.82 -42.57
N VAL A 135 -10.52 15.57 -43.02
CA VAL A 135 -11.17 15.23 -44.30
C VAL A 135 -12.61 15.77 -44.31
N PRO A 136 -13.07 16.47 -45.37
CA PRO A 136 -14.39 17.13 -45.39
C PRO A 136 -15.56 16.22 -44.99
N ALA A 137 -15.52 14.94 -45.39
CA ALA A 137 -16.53 13.93 -45.05
C ALA A 137 -16.70 13.72 -43.54
N SER A 138 -15.66 13.94 -42.74
CA SER A 138 -15.68 13.73 -41.28
C SER A 138 -16.10 14.98 -40.49
N ARG A 139 -16.18 16.17 -41.12
CA ARG A 139 -16.50 17.43 -40.43
C ARG A 139 -17.87 17.45 -39.74
N PRO A 140 -18.96 16.89 -40.31
CA PRO A 140 -20.27 16.88 -39.64
C PRO A 140 -20.22 16.07 -38.33
N LEU A 141 -19.71 14.84 -38.39
CA LEU A 141 -19.56 13.97 -37.22
C LEU A 141 -18.60 14.56 -36.17
N LEU A 142 -17.54 15.25 -36.60
CA LEU A 142 -16.64 15.93 -35.68
C LEU A 142 -17.29 17.11 -34.95
N ARG A 143 -18.14 17.89 -35.64
CA ARG A 143 -18.94 18.95 -35.00
C ARG A 143 -19.93 18.37 -34.00
N GLN A 144 -20.56 17.25 -34.33
CA GLN A 144 -21.44 16.52 -33.42
C GLN A 144 -20.69 16.04 -32.17
N LEU A 145 -19.51 15.43 -32.34
CA LEU A 145 -18.65 14.99 -31.24
C LEU A 145 -18.27 16.14 -30.28
N ALA A 146 -18.10 17.35 -30.79
CA ALA A 146 -17.82 18.53 -29.97
C ALA A 146 -19.00 18.97 -29.08
N THR A 147 -20.23 18.51 -29.36
CA THR A 147 -21.44 18.87 -28.61
C THR A 147 -21.88 17.81 -27.60
N VAL A 148 -21.34 16.59 -27.70
CA VAL A 148 -21.68 15.46 -26.82
C VAL A 148 -20.57 15.18 -25.81
N SER A 149 -20.93 14.48 -24.74
CA SER A 149 -19.97 14.05 -23.74
C SER A 149 -19.26 12.78 -24.20
N VAL A 150 -17.94 12.81 -24.20
CA VAL A 150 -17.11 11.61 -24.39
C VAL A 150 -17.04 10.87 -23.06
N THR A 151 -17.45 9.60 -23.06
CA THR A 151 -17.59 8.79 -21.83
C THR A 151 -16.56 7.68 -21.73
N ALA A 152 -16.09 7.15 -22.86
CA ALA A 152 -15.14 6.04 -22.90
C ALA A 152 -14.18 6.17 -24.09
N LEU A 153 -12.95 5.69 -23.92
CA LEU A 153 -11.93 5.65 -24.95
C LEU A 153 -11.19 4.32 -24.90
N THR A 154 -10.88 3.76 -26.07
CA THR A 154 -9.97 2.61 -26.20
C THR A 154 -9.35 2.58 -27.60
N SER A 155 -8.37 1.72 -27.83
CA SER A 155 -7.82 1.46 -29.16
C SER A 155 -7.92 -0.02 -29.49
N ASP A 156 -8.15 -0.32 -30.75
CA ASP A 156 -8.05 -1.69 -31.26
C ASP A 156 -6.60 -2.07 -31.60
N ALA A 157 -6.40 -3.32 -32.01
CA ALA A 157 -5.10 -3.87 -32.38
C ALA A 157 -4.45 -3.14 -33.58
N GLN A 158 -5.23 -2.43 -34.41
CA GLN A 158 -4.75 -1.62 -35.52
C GLN A 158 -4.36 -0.20 -35.11
N GLY A 159 -4.54 0.16 -33.84
CA GLY A 159 -4.27 1.50 -33.31
C GLY A 159 -5.33 2.53 -33.69
N ARG A 160 -6.51 2.11 -34.14
CA ARG A 160 -7.64 3.02 -34.37
C ARG A 160 -8.28 3.37 -33.03
N LEU A 161 -8.67 4.63 -32.86
CA LEU A 161 -9.26 5.12 -31.61
C LEU A 161 -10.79 4.93 -31.64
N TRP A 162 -11.31 4.27 -30.62
CA TRP A 162 -12.73 4.08 -30.38
C TRP A 162 -13.22 5.02 -29.30
N VAL A 163 -14.34 5.69 -29.58
CA VAL A 163 -14.87 6.78 -28.77
C VAL A 163 -16.32 6.50 -28.43
N GLY A 164 -16.57 6.27 -27.15
CA GLY A 164 -17.91 6.13 -26.58
C GLY A 164 -18.48 7.50 -26.22
N THR A 165 -19.76 7.70 -26.51
CA THR A 165 -20.46 8.95 -26.21
C THR A 165 -21.73 8.71 -25.40
N ALA A 166 -22.16 9.73 -24.66
CA ALA A 166 -23.35 9.65 -23.82
C ALA A 166 -24.69 9.62 -24.59
N GLN A 167 -24.71 10.03 -25.87
CA GLN A 167 -25.95 10.10 -26.66
C GLN A 167 -25.84 9.45 -28.04
N ASP A 168 -24.65 9.40 -28.60
CA ASP A 168 -24.42 9.20 -30.03
C ASP A 168 -23.78 7.85 -30.37
N GLY A 169 -23.78 6.92 -29.41
CA GLY A 169 -23.17 5.61 -29.58
C GLY A 169 -21.66 5.69 -29.68
N VAL A 170 -21.09 4.94 -30.63
CA VAL A 170 -19.66 4.72 -30.75
C VAL A 170 -19.14 5.31 -32.05
N LEU A 171 -18.02 6.04 -31.98
CA LEU A 171 -17.27 6.52 -33.12
C LEU A 171 -15.93 5.79 -33.25
N LEU A 172 -15.54 5.50 -34.48
CA LEU A 172 -14.24 4.93 -34.85
C LEU A 172 -13.44 5.97 -35.63
N LEU A 173 -12.29 6.34 -35.08
CA LEU A 173 -11.36 7.33 -35.60
C LEU A 173 -10.10 6.63 -36.11
N ALA A 174 -9.77 6.84 -37.38
CA ALA A 174 -8.45 6.53 -37.91
C ALA A 174 -7.70 7.83 -38.19
N LEU A 175 -6.46 7.89 -37.71
CA LEU A 175 -5.61 9.08 -37.84
C LEU A 175 -4.48 8.81 -38.82
N ASP A 176 -4.23 9.77 -39.70
CA ASP A 176 -3.00 9.85 -40.48
C ASP A 176 -1.91 10.46 -39.61
N ARG A 177 -0.68 9.96 -39.73
CA ARG A 177 0.45 10.49 -38.95
C ARG A 177 0.74 11.96 -39.32
N PRO A 178 0.94 12.90 -38.38
CA PRO A 178 0.78 12.80 -36.91
C PRO A 178 -0.53 13.42 -36.37
N SER A 179 -1.38 14.06 -37.17
CA SER A 179 -2.54 14.82 -36.64
C SER A 179 -3.73 14.95 -37.60
N GLY A 180 -3.71 14.23 -38.73
CA GLY A 180 -4.81 14.25 -39.70
C GLY A 180 -5.90 13.26 -39.30
N LEU A 181 -7.17 13.70 -39.21
CA LEU A 181 -8.29 12.78 -39.11
C LEU A 181 -8.60 12.23 -40.50
N ALA A 182 -8.18 11.00 -40.75
CA ALA A 182 -8.29 10.31 -42.02
C ALA A 182 -9.73 9.84 -42.28
N THR A 183 -10.29 9.14 -41.30
CA THR A 183 -11.67 8.64 -41.36
C THR A 183 -12.35 8.74 -40.01
N LEU A 184 -13.66 9.00 -40.06
CA LEU A 184 -14.55 9.03 -38.91
C LEU A 184 -15.82 8.28 -39.28
N ARG A 185 -16.06 7.16 -38.60
CA ARG A 185 -17.26 6.32 -38.78
C ARG A 185 -18.04 6.31 -37.47
N GLN A 186 -19.37 6.30 -37.55
CA GLN A 186 -20.24 6.20 -36.39
C GLN A 186 -21.09 4.94 -36.50
N THR A 187 -21.34 4.29 -35.36
CA THR A 187 -22.37 3.27 -35.24
C THR A 187 -23.26 3.55 -34.03
N ARG A 188 -24.56 3.36 -34.22
CA ARG A 188 -25.58 3.39 -33.17
C ARG A 188 -26.14 1.96 -33.04
N PRO A 189 -26.06 1.33 -31.86
CA PRO A 189 -26.55 -0.03 -31.67
C PRO A 189 -28.07 -0.19 -31.75
N SER A 190 -28.84 0.87 -31.52
CA SER A 190 -30.28 0.89 -31.76
C SER A 190 -30.54 0.92 -33.26
N GLY A 191 -31.13 -0.15 -33.81
CA GLY A 191 -31.68 -0.14 -35.18
C GLY A 191 -32.75 0.94 -35.43
N HIS A 192 -33.16 1.69 -34.38
CA HIS A 192 -34.04 2.85 -34.48
C HIS A 192 -33.26 4.18 -34.38
N PRO A 193 -33.41 5.09 -35.37
CA PRO A 193 -32.69 6.38 -35.42
C PRO A 193 -32.93 7.33 -34.23
N ALA A 194 -34.03 7.13 -33.49
CA ALA A 194 -34.50 8.03 -32.43
C ALA A 194 -34.10 7.60 -31.01
N GLU A 195 -33.60 6.38 -30.81
CA GLU A 195 -33.22 5.92 -29.47
C GLU A 195 -31.74 6.25 -29.19
N PRO A 196 -31.44 7.09 -28.18
CA PRO A 196 -30.07 7.42 -27.82
C PRO A 196 -29.33 6.17 -27.36
N CYS A 197 -28.04 6.04 -27.69
CA CYS A 197 -27.19 4.99 -27.14
C CYS A 197 -26.19 5.62 -26.19
N HIS A 198 -26.35 5.33 -24.90
CA HIS A 198 -25.45 5.85 -23.88
C HIS A 198 -24.35 4.83 -23.59
N VAL A 199 -23.17 5.07 -24.16
CA VAL A 199 -21.99 4.24 -23.93
C VAL A 199 -21.40 4.57 -22.57
N SER A 200 -21.22 3.57 -21.73
CA SER A 200 -20.61 3.70 -20.40
C SER A 200 -19.16 3.25 -20.38
N SER A 201 -18.81 2.22 -21.15
CA SER A 201 -17.46 1.63 -21.15
C SER A 201 -17.16 0.97 -22.49
N LEU A 202 -15.87 0.94 -22.86
CA LEU A 202 -15.36 0.24 -24.03
C LEU A 202 -14.20 -0.67 -23.63
N ALA A 203 -14.13 -1.87 -24.21
CA ALA A 203 -13.00 -2.78 -24.04
C ALA A 203 -12.67 -3.47 -25.38
N ALA A 204 -11.44 -3.30 -25.86
CA ALA A 204 -10.97 -3.95 -27.08
C ALA A 204 -10.27 -5.27 -26.71
N ASP A 205 -10.67 -6.36 -27.35
CA ASP A 205 -10.03 -7.66 -27.16
C ASP A 205 -8.85 -7.90 -28.11
N ALA A 206 -8.06 -8.95 -27.82
CA ALA A 206 -6.89 -9.30 -28.60
C ALA A 206 -7.23 -9.78 -30.03
N GLU A 207 -8.48 -10.19 -30.26
CA GLU A 207 -9.00 -10.53 -31.59
C GLU A 207 -9.44 -9.29 -32.41
N GLY A 208 -9.33 -8.10 -31.83
CA GLY A 208 -9.67 -6.83 -32.47
C GLY A 208 -11.15 -6.46 -32.38
N ASN A 209 -11.98 -7.21 -31.65
CA ASN A 209 -13.37 -6.80 -31.42
C ASN A 209 -13.45 -5.77 -30.30
N VAL A 210 -14.48 -4.94 -30.34
CA VAL A 210 -14.74 -3.93 -29.31
C VAL A 210 -16.06 -4.22 -28.60
N TRP A 211 -15.95 -4.51 -27.31
CA TRP A 211 -17.06 -4.69 -26.38
C TRP A 211 -17.53 -3.32 -25.91
N VAL A 212 -18.84 -3.10 -25.96
CA VAL A 212 -19.48 -1.82 -25.65
C VAL A 212 -20.50 -2.04 -24.54
N GLY A 213 -20.22 -1.44 -23.38
CA GLY A 213 -21.17 -1.35 -22.27
C GLY A 213 -22.09 -0.15 -22.47
N THR A 214 -23.37 -0.33 -22.18
CA THR A 214 -24.36 0.75 -22.30
C THR A 214 -25.31 0.82 -21.10
N TYR A 215 -25.80 2.02 -20.79
CA TYR A 215 -26.81 2.25 -19.73
C TYR A 215 -28.26 2.03 -20.19
N ASN A 216 -28.50 1.50 -21.39
CA ASN A 216 -29.88 1.30 -21.83
C ASN A 216 -30.08 0.14 -22.79
N GLN A 217 -28.99 -0.47 -23.28
CA GLN A 217 -29.04 -1.55 -24.26
C GLN A 217 -28.28 -2.79 -23.78
N GLY A 218 -27.62 -2.76 -22.62
CA GLY A 218 -26.77 -3.83 -22.12
C GLY A 218 -25.43 -3.94 -22.84
N LEU A 219 -24.91 -5.15 -23.00
CA LEU A 219 -23.62 -5.39 -23.66
C LEU A 219 -23.80 -5.57 -25.17
N ARG A 220 -22.91 -4.94 -25.94
CA ARG A 220 -22.83 -5.02 -27.39
C ARG A 220 -21.42 -5.38 -27.86
N LEU A 221 -21.31 -5.96 -29.05
CA LEU A 221 -20.04 -6.24 -29.70
C LEU A 221 -19.96 -5.53 -31.05
N ILE A 222 -18.86 -4.85 -31.33
CA ILE A 222 -18.58 -4.30 -32.66
C ILE A 222 -17.37 -5.02 -33.25
N ARG A 223 -17.53 -5.46 -34.50
CA ARG A 223 -16.42 -5.97 -35.33
C ARG A 223 -15.93 -4.84 -36.25
N PRO A 224 -14.68 -4.36 -36.10
CA PRO A 224 -14.20 -3.18 -36.84
C PRO A 224 -14.29 -3.32 -38.37
N GLU A 225 -14.03 -4.53 -38.86
CA GLU A 225 -13.93 -4.84 -40.27
C GLU A 225 -15.30 -4.98 -40.95
N ALA A 226 -16.39 -4.96 -40.18
CA ALA A 226 -17.74 -4.95 -40.73
C ALA A 226 -18.02 -3.61 -41.45
N SER A 227 -18.63 -3.72 -42.62
CA SER A 227 -19.18 -2.58 -43.37
C SER A 227 -20.62 -2.91 -43.77
N PRO A 228 -21.64 -2.24 -43.19
CA PRO A 228 -21.55 -1.13 -42.24
C PRO A 228 -21.00 -1.55 -40.87
N LEU A 229 -20.59 -0.57 -40.07
CA LEU A 229 -20.17 -0.80 -38.68
C LEU A 229 -21.42 -1.09 -37.85
N VAL A 230 -21.60 -2.33 -37.41
CA VAL A 230 -22.79 -2.77 -36.66
C VAL A 230 -22.40 -3.21 -35.26
N ALA A 231 -23.21 -2.80 -34.28
CA ALA A 231 -23.10 -3.27 -32.91
C ALA A 231 -24.09 -4.43 -32.68
N GLU A 232 -23.56 -5.64 -32.53
CA GLU A 232 -24.32 -6.86 -32.33
C GLU A 232 -24.81 -6.97 -30.88
N ALA A 233 -26.09 -7.31 -30.71
CA ALA A 233 -26.68 -7.60 -29.42
C ALA A 233 -26.12 -8.88 -28.80
N THR A 234 -25.96 -8.86 -27.48
CA THR A 234 -25.60 -10.04 -26.69
C THR A 234 -26.76 -10.41 -25.75
N PRO A 235 -26.76 -11.62 -25.15
CA PRO A 235 -27.76 -11.99 -24.15
C PRO A 235 -27.76 -11.13 -22.88
N ILE A 236 -26.71 -10.34 -22.63
CA ILE A 236 -26.58 -9.49 -21.44
C ILE A 236 -27.29 -8.17 -21.72
N THR A 237 -28.43 -7.98 -21.05
CA THR A 237 -29.36 -6.85 -21.26
C THR A 237 -29.36 -5.85 -20.11
N GLU A 238 -28.72 -6.21 -19.00
CA GLU A 238 -28.54 -5.40 -17.80
C GLU A 238 -27.72 -4.14 -18.08
N LEU A 239 -27.96 -3.09 -17.30
CA LEU A 239 -27.19 -1.84 -17.37
C LEU A 239 -25.70 -2.12 -17.14
N VAL A 240 -24.88 -1.99 -18.18
CA VAL A 240 -23.43 -2.20 -18.07
C VAL A 240 -22.78 -0.87 -17.72
N ARG A 241 -21.93 -0.86 -16.69
CA ARG A 241 -21.25 0.34 -16.19
C ARG A 241 -19.75 0.33 -16.45
N ALA A 242 -19.12 -0.83 -16.31
CA ALA A 242 -17.69 -1.00 -16.48
C ALA A 242 -17.37 -2.32 -17.19
N LEU A 243 -16.35 -2.29 -18.04
CA LEU A 243 -15.81 -3.48 -18.69
C LEU A 243 -14.32 -3.58 -18.39
N CYS A 244 -13.85 -4.78 -18.07
CA CYS A 244 -12.43 -5.06 -17.88
C CYS A 244 -12.08 -6.39 -18.55
N LEU A 245 -11.03 -6.38 -19.36
CA LEU A 245 -10.41 -7.60 -19.88
C LEU A 245 -9.20 -7.94 -19.03
N ASP A 246 -9.10 -9.19 -18.59
CA ASP A 246 -7.92 -9.65 -17.88
C ASP A 246 -6.83 -10.15 -18.85
N ARG A 247 -5.64 -10.47 -18.31
CA ARG A 247 -4.49 -10.93 -19.11
C ARG A 247 -4.72 -12.26 -19.85
N ARG A 248 -5.70 -13.05 -19.42
CA ARG A 248 -6.08 -14.32 -20.04
C ARG A 248 -7.12 -14.10 -21.13
N GLY A 249 -7.64 -12.88 -21.23
CA GLY A 249 -8.73 -12.53 -22.12
C GLY A 249 -10.09 -12.89 -21.56
N ASP A 250 -10.27 -13.07 -20.25
CA ASP A 250 -11.63 -13.15 -19.71
C ASP A 250 -12.26 -11.75 -19.68
N LEU A 251 -13.56 -11.69 -19.94
CA LEU A 251 -14.34 -10.46 -19.90
C LEU A 251 -15.08 -10.36 -18.57
N TRP A 252 -14.78 -9.29 -17.84
CA TRP A 252 -15.43 -8.92 -16.60
C TRP A 252 -16.36 -7.75 -16.86
N ILE A 253 -17.62 -7.90 -16.45
CA ILE A 253 -18.71 -6.99 -16.77
C ILE A 253 -19.30 -6.51 -15.46
N GLY A 254 -19.08 -5.24 -15.13
CA GLY A 254 -19.77 -4.61 -14.02
C GLY A 254 -21.11 -4.07 -14.50
N THR A 255 -22.21 -4.67 -14.04
CA THR A 255 -23.55 -4.13 -14.21
C THR A 255 -23.86 -3.07 -13.15
N ASP A 256 -25.09 -2.58 -13.03
CA ASP A 256 -25.46 -1.64 -11.96
C ASP A 256 -25.25 -2.24 -10.56
N HIS A 257 -25.50 -3.55 -10.41
CA HIS A 257 -25.53 -4.22 -9.11
C HIS A 257 -24.71 -5.50 -9.04
N GLN A 258 -24.14 -6.01 -10.13
CA GLN A 258 -23.46 -7.30 -10.12
C GLN A 258 -22.22 -7.27 -11.00
N VAL A 259 -21.26 -8.13 -10.68
CA VAL A 259 -20.15 -8.42 -11.58
C VAL A 259 -20.44 -9.76 -12.26
N LEU A 260 -20.39 -9.78 -13.59
CA LEU A 260 -20.45 -11.00 -14.40
C LEU A 260 -19.06 -11.32 -14.93
N TRP A 261 -18.75 -12.61 -15.02
CA TRP A 261 -17.53 -13.13 -15.62
C TRP A 261 -17.87 -14.00 -16.83
N VAL A 262 -17.17 -13.75 -17.94
CA VAL A 262 -17.25 -14.53 -19.17
C VAL A 262 -15.84 -14.98 -19.52
N SER A 263 -15.62 -16.29 -19.62
CA SER A 263 -14.30 -16.83 -19.97
C SER A 263 -13.90 -16.48 -21.40
N ALA A 264 -12.59 -16.36 -21.65
CA ALA A 264 -12.04 -16.08 -22.98
C ALA A 264 -12.53 -17.09 -24.05
N ALA A 265 -12.65 -18.37 -23.66
CA ALA A 265 -13.12 -19.43 -24.54
C ALA A 265 -14.59 -19.23 -24.96
N ASN A 266 -15.45 -18.83 -24.01
CA ASN A 266 -16.87 -18.63 -24.29
C ASN A 266 -17.16 -17.28 -24.94
N ARG A 267 -16.35 -16.25 -24.70
CA ARG A 267 -16.52 -14.89 -25.24
C ARG A 267 -16.71 -14.86 -26.76
N ARG A 268 -16.13 -15.82 -27.49
CA ARG A 268 -16.25 -15.94 -28.95
C ARG A 268 -17.68 -16.31 -29.43
N ALA A 269 -18.48 -16.94 -28.57
CA ALA A 269 -19.86 -17.34 -28.84
C ALA A 269 -20.86 -16.23 -28.43
N VAL A 270 -20.82 -15.09 -29.12
CA VAL A 270 -21.51 -13.83 -28.76
C VAL A 270 -23.03 -13.98 -28.51
N ARG A 271 -23.71 -14.86 -29.25
CA ARG A 271 -25.17 -15.11 -29.10
C ARG A 271 -25.51 -16.05 -27.95
N GLN A 272 -24.52 -16.73 -27.37
CA GLN A 272 -24.65 -17.72 -26.30
C GLN A 272 -23.60 -17.46 -25.21
N LEU A 273 -23.39 -16.19 -24.86
CA LEU A 273 -22.47 -15.82 -23.78
C LEU A 273 -22.93 -16.44 -22.46
N ALA A 274 -22.10 -17.32 -21.92
CA ALA A 274 -22.26 -17.91 -20.59
C ALA A 274 -21.65 -16.93 -19.58
N ALA A 275 -22.49 -16.01 -19.10
CA ALA A 275 -22.12 -15.07 -18.05
C ALA A 275 -22.34 -15.70 -16.68
N HIS A 276 -21.27 -15.79 -15.89
CA HIS A 276 -21.34 -16.31 -14.52
C HIS A 276 -21.36 -15.15 -13.53
N PRO A 277 -22.45 -14.96 -12.77
CA PRO A 277 -22.54 -13.88 -11.80
C PRO A 277 -21.62 -14.13 -10.59
N GLN A 278 -21.07 -13.04 -10.04
CA GLN A 278 -20.55 -13.02 -8.67
C GLN A 278 -21.72 -13.07 -7.67
N PRO A 279 -21.54 -13.73 -6.50
CA PRO A 279 -22.62 -13.91 -5.52
C PRO A 279 -23.01 -12.60 -4.82
N LEU A 280 -22.11 -11.62 -4.74
CA LEU A 280 -22.35 -10.35 -4.08
C LEU A 280 -23.04 -9.35 -5.02
N ALA A 281 -24.05 -8.66 -4.49
CA ALA A 281 -24.62 -7.45 -5.09
C ALA A 281 -23.93 -6.18 -4.56
N TYR A 282 -23.70 -5.21 -5.45
CA TYR A 282 -22.99 -3.97 -5.15
C TYR A 282 -23.92 -2.75 -5.18
N PRO A 283 -23.68 -1.74 -4.33
CA PRO A 283 -24.39 -0.46 -4.40
C PRO A 283 -23.84 0.37 -5.56
N GLN A 284 -24.53 0.40 -6.70
CA GLN A 284 -24.15 1.13 -7.93
C GLN A 284 -22.65 1.04 -8.25
N LEU A 285 -22.26 -0.03 -8.93
CA LEU A 285 -20.88 -0.24 -9.37
C LEU A 285 -20.44 0.84 -10.36
N HIS A 286 -19.28 1.45 -10.18
CA HIS A 286 -18.78 2.51 -11.08
C HIS A 286 -17.54 2.08 -11.85
N ALA A 287 -16.67 1.30 -11.21
CA ALA A 287 -15.40 0.90 -11.80
C ALA A 287 -15.08 -0.57 -11.49
N LEU A 288 -14.39 -1.21 -12.42
CA LEU A 288 -13.96 -2.60 -12.31
C LEU A 288 -12.54 -2.73 -12.82
N ARG A 289 -11.66 -3.38 -12.05
CA ARG A 289 -10.27 -3.61 -12.44
C ARG A 289 -9.74 -4.90 -11.85
N LEU A 290 -9.05 -5.71 -12.65
CA LEU A 290 -8.12 -6.71 -12.12
C LEU A 290 -6.74 -6.09 -12.01
N ASP A 291 -6.11 -6.26 -10.85
CA ASP A 291 -4.72 -5.87 -10.66
C ASP A 291 -3.73 -6.91 -11.20
N SER A 292 -2.45 -6.56 -11.19
CA SER A 292 -1.39 -7.43 -11.67
C SER A 292 -1.16 -8.70 -10.86
N PHE A 293 -1.73 -8.80 -9.65
CA PHE A 293 -1.71 -9.94 -8.75
C PHE A 293 -2.98 -10.81 -8.87
N GLY A 294 -3.95 -10.39 -9.69
CA GLY A 294 -5.18 -11.14 -9.96
C GLY A 294 -6.33 -10.84 -9.00
N ARG A 295 -6.20 -9.84 -8.12
CA ARG A 295 -7.32 -9.39 -7.26
C ARG A 295 -8.30 -8.57 -8.09
N LEU A 296 -9.59 -8.73 -7.81
CA LEU A 296 -10.64 -7.95 -8.44
C LEU A 296 -11.03 -6.77 -7.55
N TRP A 297 -10.85 -5.57 -8.07
CA TRP A 297 -11.21 -4.31 -7.43
C TRP A 297 -12.52 -3.79 -8.04
N VAL A 298 -13.50 -3.52 -7.18
CA VAL A 298 -14.82 -3.02 -7.56
C VAL A 298 -15.06 -1.69 -6.85
N GLY A 299 -14.98 -0.59 -7.60
CA GLY A 299 -15.29 0.76 -7.11
C GLY A 299 -16.78 1.02 -7.23
N THR A 300 -17.38 1.59 -6.19
CA THR A 300 -18.84 1.79 -6.10
C THR A 300 -19.18 3.20 -5.62
N ILE A 301 -20.47 3.50 -5.45
CA ILE A 301 -20.87 4.74 -4.76
C ILE A 301 -20.68 4.67 -3.24
N TYR A 302 -20.47 3.46 -2.69
CA TYR A 302 -20.35 3.20 -1.26
C TYR A 302 -19.18 2.25 -0.99
N GLY A 303 -17.98 2.82 -1.01
CA GLY A 303 -16.74 2.14 -0.73
C GLY A 303 -16.16 1.35 -1.90
N LEU A 304 -15.10 0.63 -1.57
CA LEU A 304 -14.30 -0.18 -2.47
C LEU A 304 -14.33 -1.63 -2.00
N TYR A 305 -14.64 -2.54 -2.92
CA TYR A 305 -14.63 -3.98 -2.64
C TYR A 305 -13.45 -4.62 -3.34
N VAL A 306 -12.69 -5.44 -2.60
CA VAL A 306 -11.53 -6.16 -3.13
C VAL A 306 -11.70 -7.65 -2.91
N TRP A 307 -11.71 -8.41 -3.99
CA TRP A 307 -11.70 -9.86 -3.97
C TRP A 307 -10.28 -10.38 -4.14
N GLU A 308 -9.94 -11.36 -3.32
CA GLU A 308 -8.65 -12.04 -3.41
C GLU A 308 -8.56 -12.90 -4.66
N ALA A 309 -7.35 -12.98 -5.21
CA ALA A 309 -7.05 -13.86 -6.33
C ALA A 309 -7.26 -15.32 -5.93
N GLY A 310 -7.87 -16.08 -6.83
CA GLY A 310 -8.09 -17.52 -6.70
C GLY A 310 -7.41 -18.31 -7.81
N THR A 311 -7.58 -19.63 -7.77
CA THR A 311 -6.97 -20.53 -8.75
C THR A 311 -7.69 -20.41 -10.10
N ALA A 312 -6.92 -20.15 -11.16
CA ALA A 312 -7.45 -20.11 -12.52
C ALA A 312 -7.64 -21.53 -13.08
N THR A 313 -8.88 -21.99 -13.20
CA THR A 313 -9.21 -23.30 -13.81
C THR A 313 -9.76 -23.21 -15.24
N GLY A 314 -10.07 -22.01 -15.72
CA GLY A 314 -10.69 -21.75 -17.03
C GLY A 314 -12.19 -22.05 -17.10
N THR A 315 -12.73 -22.81 -16.14
CA THR A 315 -14.15 -23.14 -16.01
C THR A 315 -14.84 -22.42 -14.85
N ALA A 316 -14.06 -21.81 -13.96
CA ALA A 316 -14.54 -21.02 -12.84
C ALA A 316 -13.83 -19.67 -12.78
N GLN A 317 -14.49 -18.71 -12.11
CA GLN A 317 -13.94 -17.40 -11.83
C GLN A 317 -12.63 -17.54 -11.04
N PRO A 318 -11.55 -16.83 -11.40
CA PRO A 318 -10.24 -16.90 -10.75
C PRO A 318 -10.20 -16.13 -9.43
N LEU A 319 -11.25 -16.19 -8.60
CA LEU A 319 -11.32 -15.48 -7.32
C LEU A 319 -11.42 -16.48 -6.19
N ARG A 320 -10.86 -16.12 -5.03
CA ARG A 320 -10.99 -16.94 -3.83
C ARG A 320 -12.46 -17.00 -3.41
N ALA A 321 -12.94 -18.20 -3.08
CA ALA A 321 -14.28 -18.37 -2.52
C ALA A 321 -14.39 -17.64 -1.17
N GLY A 322 -15.46 -16.87 -0.98
CA GLY A 322 -15.69 -16.10 0.25
C GLY A 322 -16.42 -14.79 -0.01
N ALA A 323 -16.20 -13.82 0.87
CA ALA A 323 -16.64 -12.44 0.71
C ALA A 323 -15.44 -11.53 0.40
N PRO A 324 -15.64 -10.43 -0.33
CA PRO A 324 -14.59 -9.44 -0.54
C PRO A 324 -14.34 -8.66 0.75
N THR A 325 -13.19 -8.01 0.82
CA THR A 325 -12.95 -6.96 1.80
C THR A 325 -13.63 -5.67 1.33
N LEU A 326 -14.48 -5.09 2.18
CA LEU A 326 -15.03 -3.75 1.99
C LEU A 326 -14.12 -2.73 2.69
N LEU A 327 -13.63 -1.76 1.94
CA LEU A 327 -12.82 -0.66 2.42
C LEU A 327 -13.66 0.63 2.38
N LEU A 328 -13.75 1.29 3.53
CA LEU A 328 -14.50 2.53 3.73
C LEU A 328 -13.60 3.58 4.39
N PRO A 329 -13.92 4.87 4.27
CA PRO A 329 -13.29 5.90 5.06
C PRO A 329 -13.46 5.68 6.56
N THR A 330 -12.39 5.95 7.31
CA THR A 330 -12.38 5.83 8.76
C THR A 330 -11.84 7.12 9.38
N ASP A 331 -12.66 7.77 10.21
CA ASP A 331 -12.29 9.01 10.89
C ASP A 331 -11.05 8.82 11.75
N GLY A 332 -10.07 9.72 11.60
CA GLY A 332 -8.83 9.70 12.38
C GLY A 332 -7.78 8.66 11.93
N GLU A 333 -8.08 7.85 10.90
CA GLU A 333 -7.13 6.92 10.28
C GLU A 333 -6.61 7.47 8.94
N PRO A 334 -5.41 8.09 8.93
CA PRO A 334 -4.90 8.86 7.79
C PRO A 334 -4.50 8.02 6.57
N PHE A 335 -4.63 6.69 6.66
CA PHE A 335 -4.33 5.75 5.58
C PHE A 335 -5.55 4.91 5.16
N SER A 336 -6.74 5.23 5.69
CA SER A 336 -7.99 4.70 5.16
C SER A 336 -8.34 5.39 3.83
N LEU A 337 -9.31 4.89 3.07
CA LEU A 337 -9.84 5.66 1.94
C LEU A 337 -10.38 7.00 2.43
N ASN A 338 -10.18 8.08 1.69
CA ASN A 338 -10.69 9.39 2.13
C ASN A 338 -12.08 9.74 1.55
N SER A 339 -12.67 8.85 0.77
CA SER A 339 -14.01 9.01 0.18
C SER A 339 -14.62 7.66 -0.18
N GLU A 340 -15.94 7.59 -0.08
CA GLU A 340 -16.72 6.38 -0.37
C GLU A 340 -16.95 6.18 -1.87
N ARG A 341 -17.10 7.25 -2.65
CA ARG A 341 -17.49 7.14 -4.06
C ARG A 341 -16.27 7.07 -4.95
N ILE A 342 -16.07 5.91 -5.59
CA ILE A 342 -14.94 5.63 -6.47
C ILE A 342 -15.38 5.71 -7.94
N HIS A 343 -14.77 6.60 -8.72
CA HIS A 343 -15.10 6.84 -10.13
C HIS A 343 -14.31 5.95 -11.10
N GLN A 344 -13.01 5.78 -10.85
CA GLN A 344 -12.14 4.99 -11.70
C GLN A 344 -11.04 4.32 -10.88
N LEU A 345 -10.64 3.14 -11.34
CA LEU A 345 -9.52 2.36 -10.84
C LEU A 345 -8.49 2.22 -11.96
N PHE A 346 -7.22 2.46 -11.66
CA PHE A 346 -6.13 2.36 -12.61
C PHE A 346 -4.87 1.85 -11.92
N GLU A 347 -4.30 0.77 -12.45
CA GLU A 347 -2.98 0.30 -12.02
C GLU A 347 -1.93 0.83 -12.99
N ASP A 348 -0.88 1.45 -12.46
CA ASP A 348 0.24 1.92 -13.25
C ASP A 348 1.30 0.84 -13.51
N ARG A 349 2.32 1.18 -14.32
CA ARG A 349 3.41 0.24 -14.67
C ARG A 349 4.27 -0.19 -13.47
N THR A 350 4.21 0.55 -12.37
CA THR A 350 4.96 0.29 -11.13
C THR A 350 4.16 -0.50 -10.11
N GLN A 351 2.93 -0.92 -10.45
CA GLN A 351 2.00 -1.64 -9.57
C GLN A 351 1.50 -0.79 -8.40
N VAL A 352 1.35 0.52 -8.61
CA VAL A 352 0.54 1.37 -7.74
C VAL A 352 -0.88 1.38 -8.30
N MET A 353 -1.85 1.09 -7.43
CA MET A 353 -3.27 1.23 -7.74
C MET A 353 -3.73 2.64 -7.39
N TRP A 354 -4.26 3.34 -8.37
CA TRP A 354 -4.79 4.69 -8.30
C TRP A 354 -6.31 4.65 -8.34
N LEU A 355 -6.95 5.41 -7.45
CA LEU A 355 -8.39 5.47 -7.30
C LEU A 355 -8.87 6.91 -7.32
N CYS A 356 -9.64 7.25 -8.35
CA CYS A 356 -10.30 8.54 -8.45
C CYS A 356 -11.56 8.55 -7.57
N ALA A 357 -11.69 9.54 -6.68
CA ALA A 357 -12.80 9.61 -5.75
C ALA A 357 -13.51 10.97 -5.75
N SER A 358 -14.80 10.98 -5.37
CA SER A 358 -15.56 12.23 -5.15
C SER A 358 -15.11 12.91 -3.87
N ALA A 359 -14.93 14.23 -3.87
CA ALA A 359 -14.52 15.02 -2.71
C ALA A 359 -13.20 14.60 -1.98
N GLY A 360 -12.56 13.50 -2.37
CA GLY A 360 -11.31 12.97 -1.81
C GLY A 360 -10.11 13.06 -2.75
N GLY A 361 -10.31 13.53 -3.99
CA GLY A 361 -9.25 13.61 -4.99
C GLY A 361 -8.79 12.23 -5.45
N LEU A 362 -7.47 12.03 -5.43
CA LEU A 362 -6.84 10.78 -5.90
C LEU A 362 -6.25 10.00 -4.73
N ASN A 363 -6.71 8.78 -4.53
CA ASN A 363 -6.13 7.83 -3.58
C ASN A 363 -5.12 6.95 -4.33
N LYS A 364 -4.04 6.53 -3.66
CA LYS A 364 -3.08 5.57 -4.21
C LYS A 364 -2.65 4.55 -3.17
N VAL A 365 -2.43 3.32 -3.59
CA VAL A 365 -1.86 2.25 -2.77
C VAL A 365 -0.82 1.49 -3.57
N ASP A 366 0.37 1.33 -3.01
CA ASP A 366 1.43 0.51 -3.61
C ASP A 366 1.16 -0.96 -3.28
N LEU A 367 0.90 -1.74 -4.33
CA LEU A 367 0.51 -3.15 -4.18
C LEU A 367 1.67 -4.07 -3.78
N ARG A 368 2.92 -3.58 -3.82
CA ARG A 368 4.12 -4.30 -3.37
C ARG A 368 4.58 -3.91 -1.98
N GLN A 369 4.13 -2.77 -1.46
CA GLN A 369 4.62 -2.27 -0.19
C GLN A 369 4.09 -3.10 0.98
N LYS A 370 5.00 -3.40 1.90
CA LYS A 370 4.62 -3.83 3.25
C LYS A 370 4.43 -2.58 4.10
N PRO A 371 3.19 -2.27 4.51
CA PRO A 371 2.97 -1.13 5.37
C PRO A 371 3.66 -1.34 6.72
N PHE A 372 4.38 -0.33 7.21
CA PHE A 372 4.82 -0.32 8.61
C PHE A 372 3.64 -0.01 9.52
N GLY A 373 3.33 -0.91 10.46
CA GLY A 373 2.34 -0.66 11.52
C GLY A 373 2.84 0.40 12.51
N GLN A 374 1.91 1.16 13.11
CA GLN A 374 2.24 2.10 14.19
C GLN A 374 1.50 1.70 15.47
N LEU A 375 2.25 1.45 16.54
CA LEU A 375 1.71 1.31 17.89
C LEU A 375 1.84 2.67 18.59
N ARG A 376 0.72 3.35 18.82
CA ARG A 376 0.66 4.67 19.48
C ARG A 376 -0.34 4.68 20.62
N ARG A 377 -0.08 5.49 21.65
CA ARG A 377 -1.02 5.81 22.72
C ARG A 377 -2.28 6.45 22.14
N GLN A 378 -3.43 5.86 22.43
CA GLN A 378 -4.75 6.44 22.18
C GLN A 378 -5.30 7.07 23.48
N LEU A 379 -5.96 8.23 23.37
CA LEU A 379 -6.50 8.96 24.54
C LEU A 379 -7.90 8.49 24.96
N ALA A 380 -8.61 7.80 24.07
CA ALA A 380 -9.94 7.24 24.30
C ALA A 380 -10.04 5.85 23.66
N GLY A 381 -10.88 4.97 24.23
CA GLY A 381 -11.10 3.61 23.72
C GLY A 381 -10.45 2.51 24.55
N GLN A 382 -9.99 1.45 23.87
CA GLN A 382 -9.41 0.25 24.47
C GLN A 382 -8.05 0.50 25.15
N ALA A 383 -7.58 -0.48 25.92
CA ALA A 383 -6.24 -0.45 26.50
C ALA A 383 -5.18 -0.23 25.42
N THR A 384 -4.25 0.70 25.67
CA THR A 384 -3.25 1.17 24.71
C THR A 384 -1.90 1.35 25.41
N LEU A 385 -0.83 1.64 24.64
CA LEU A 385 0.46 2.09 25.16
C LEU A 385 0.31 3.19 26.24
N PRO A 386 1.02 3.08 27.38
CA PRO A 386 0.97 4.08 28.45
C PRO A 386 1.71 5.38 28.08
N ASN A 387 2.69 5.31 27.20
CA ASN A 387 3.46 6.46 26.69
C ASN A 387 4.02 6.14 25.29
N ASN A 388 4.17 7.16 24.45
CA ASN A 388 4.77 7.04 23.10
C ASN A 388 6.32 7.05 23.14
N TYR A 389 6.92 7.48 24.25
CA TYR A 389 8.36 7.45 24.44
C TYR A 389 8.79 6.05 24.91
N ILE A 390 9.21 5.22 23.96
CA ILE A 390 9.64 3.83 24.18
C ILE A 390 11.17 3.80 24.29
N ASN A 391 11.69 3.32 25.42
CA ASN A 391 13.13 3.18 25.64
C ASN A 391 13.63 1.75 25.33
N ALA A 392 12.80 0.75 25.61
CA ALA A 392 13.20 -0.65 25.53
C ALA A 392 12.12 -1.50 24.86
N VAL A 393 12.58 -2.47 24.07
CA VAL A 393 11.71 -3.44 23.40
C VAL A 393 12.28 -4.83 23.62
N TYR A 394 11.44 -5.78 24.00
CA TYR A 394 11.80 -7.19 24.13
C TYR A 394 10.69 -8.07 23.54
N LYS A 395 11.08 -9.01 22.68
CA LYS A 395 10.16 -9.97 22.08
C LYS A 395 10.21 -11.28 22.87
N GLU A 396 9.11 -11.61 23.53
CA GLU A 396 8.93 -12.91 24.17
C GLU A 396 8.31 -13.88 23.15
N GLU A 397 9.14 -14.79 22.63
CA GLU A 397 8.71 -15.72 21.58
C GLU A 397 7.68 -16.73 22.09
N ALA A 398 7.85 -17.25 23.31
CA ALA A 398 7.00 -18.30 23.87
C ALA A 398 5.51 -17.92 23.96
N THR A 399 5.22 -16.63 24.16
CA THR A 399 3.85 -16.09 24.30
C THR A 399 3.45 -15.20 23.13
N ASN A 400 4.28 -15.09 22.10
CA ASN A 400 4.14 -14.13 21.01
C ASN A 400 3.86 -12.69 21.49
N THR A 401 4.46 -12.28 22.61
CA THR A 401 4.22 -10.96 23.25
C THR A 401 5.38 -9.99 23.02
N LEU A 402 5.08 -8.75 22.67
CA LEU A 402 6.04 -7.65 22.58
C LEU A 402 5.99 -6.80 23.84
N TRP A 403 7.08 -6.78 24.60
CA TRP A 403 7.24 -5.97 25.81
C TRP A 403 7.87 -4.63 25.46
N LEU A 404 7.25 -3.54 25.89
CA LEU A 404 7.58 -2.17 25.54
C LEU A 404 7.78 -1.35 26.82
N GLY A 405 9.03 -1.04 27.14
CA GLY A 405 9.41 -0.20 28.27
C GLY A 405 9.35 1.27 27.87
N SER A 406 8.61 2.08 28.63
CA SER A 406 8.34 3.47 28.30
C SER A 406 8.64 4.40 29.48
N ARG A 407 8.50 5.71 29.28
CA ARG A 407 8.58 6.72 30.36
C ARG A 407 7.42 6.65 31.38
N ASN A 408 6.45 5.75 31.20
CA ASN A 408 5.36 5.53 32.17
C ASN A 408 4.99 4.04 32.26
N GLY A 409 5.97 3.21 32.59
CA GLY A 409 5.80 1.79 32.83
C GLY A 409 6.04 0.93 31.58
N VAL A 410 5.57 -0.31 31.65
CA VAL A 410 5.74 -1.34 30.63
C VAL A 410 4.39 -1.68 30.01
N ALA A 411 4.36 -1.87 28.70
CA ALA A 411 3.24 -2.49 28.01
C ALA A 411 3.63 -3.86 27.46
N ALA A 412 2.82 -4.88 27.73
CA ALA A 412 2.83 -6.14 27.02
C ALA A 412 1.78 -6.08 25.90
N TYR A 413 2.22 -6.24 24.65
CA TYR A 413 1.38 -6.24 23.47
C TYR A 413 1.35 -7.64 22.85
N ASP A 414 0.18 -8.28 22.86
CA ASP A 414 -0.04 -9.58 22.24
C ASP A 414 -0.10 -9.41 20.71
N LEU A 415 0.89 -9.94 19.98
CA LEU A 415 0.96 -9.78 18.52
C LEU A 415 -0.11 -10.59 17.76
N GLY A 416 -0.75 -11.58 18.39
CA GLY A 416 -1.81 -12.37 17.75
C GLY A 416 -3.21 -11.79 18.00
N ARG A 417 -3.44 -11.23 19.20
CA ARG A 417 -4.74 -10.67 19.62
C ARG A 417 -4.82 -9.15 19.46
N HIS A 418 -3.69 -8.48 19.27
CA HIS A 418 -3.58 -7.02 19.20
C HIS A 418 -4.08 -6.30 20.46
N THR A 419 -3.90 -6.91 21.64
CA THR A 419 -4.34 -6.35 22.93
C THR A 419 -3.16 -5.93 23.80
N TYR A 420 -3.36 -4.87 24.59
CA TYR A 420 -2.37 -4.37 25.55
C TYR A 420 -2.68 -4.80 26.98
N ARG A 421 -1.62 -5.00 27.75
CA ARG A 421 -1.65 -5.03 29.21
C ARG A 421 -0.53 -4.16 29.77
N SER A 422 -0.87 -3.27 30.70
CA SER A 422 0.08 -2.30 31.26
C SER A 422 0.53 -2.71 32.66
N TYR A 423 1.80 -2.42 32.97
CA TYR A 423 2.45 -2.65 34.25
C TYR A 423 3.23 -1.40 34.64
N LEU A 424 3.37 -1.14 35.94
CA LEU A 424 4.15 0.00 36.47
C LEU A 424 3.70 1.38 35.98
N ASN A 425 2.56 1.46 35.28
CA ASN A 425 1.98 2.71 34.83
C ASN A 425 1.26 3.37 35.98
N GLN A 426 1.51 4.66 36.18
CA GLN A 426 0.76 5.44 37.17
C GLN A 426 -0.42 6.12 36.50
N THR A 427 -1.62 5.88 37.04
CA THR A 427 -2.90 6.41 36.51
C THR A 427 -3.56 7.40 37.47
N ALA A 428 -2.99 7.64 38.66
CA ALA A 428 -3.56 8.53 39.66
C ALA A 428 -3.35 10.01 39.28
N THR A 429 -4.41 10.81 39.43
CA THR A 429 -4.38 12.26 39.27
C THR A 429 -3.42 12.89 40.28
N GLY A 430 -2.49 13.72 39.81
CA GLY A 430 -1.52 14.44 40.66
C GLY A 430 -0.12 13.84 40.73
N VAL A 431 0.11 12.62 40.20
CA VAL A 431 1.48 12.08 40.08
C VAL A 431 2.09 12.49 38.75
N THR A 432 3.13 13.32 38.79
CA THR A 432 3.74 13.94 37.62
C THR A 432 4.89 13.13 36.99
N ARG A 433 5.34 12.04 37.63
CA ARG A 433 6.41 11.17 37.14
C ARG A 433 5.97 9.71 37.08
N GLY A 434 5.75 9.21 35.86
CA GLY A 434 5.61 7.78 35.61
C GLY A 434 6.92 7.02 35.87
N VAL A 435 6.84 5.68 35.93
CA VAL A 435 8.03 4.83 36.08
C VAL A 435 8.77 4.77 34.73
N ASP A 436 9.96 5.35 34.64
CA ASP A 436 10.77 5.33 33.40
C ASP A 436 11.49 3.98 33.28
N VAL A 437 11.02 3.12 32.39
CA VAL A 437 11.59 1.78 32.16
C VAL A 437 12.55 1.83 30.99
N SER A 438 13.82 1.56 31.28
CA SER A 438 14.96 1.72 30.37
C SER A 438 15.52 0.39 29.86
N ALA A 439 15.28 -0.72 30.56
CA ALA A 439 15.78 -2.03 30.17
C ALA A 439 14.76 -3.13 30.43
N ILE A 440 14.75 -4.14 29.55
CA ILE A 440 13.96 -5.37 29.72
C ILE A 440 14.88 -6.55 29.46
N CYS A 441 14.86 -7.54 30.34
CA CYS A 441 15.62 -8.78 30.21
C CYS A 441 14.74 -9.96 30.64
N GLN A 442 14.65 -10.99 29.81
CA GLN A 442 14.10 -12.27 30.25
C GLN A 442 15.24 -13.18 30.68
N ALA A 443 15.19 -13.67 31.90
CA ALA A 443 16.09 -14.71 32.37
C ALA A 443 15.67 -16.07 31.78
N ARG A 444 16.59 -17.03 31.72
CA ARG A 444 16.36 -18.41 31.27
C ARG A 444 15.26 -19.14 32.05
N SER A 445 14.98 -18.72 33.29
CA SER A 445 13.85 -19.20 34.09
C SER A 445 12.48 -18.78 33.54
N GLY A 446 12.44 -17.87 32.57
CA GLY A 446 11.23 -17.20 32.09
C GLY A 446 10.85 -15.93 32.88
N THR A 447 11.57 -15.63 33.97
CA THR A 447 11.38 -14.41 34.76
C THR A 447 11.73 -13.17 33.95
N LEU A 448 10.87 -12.15 33.98
CA LEU A 448 11.14 -10.87 33.36
C LEU A 448 11.71 -9.88 34.38
N TRP A 449 12.73 -9.14 33.97
CA TRP A 449 13.38 -8.10 34.74
C TRP A 449 13.29 -6.78 34.00
N PHE A 450 12.90 -5.73 34.72
CA PHE A 450 12.76 -4.38 34.21
C PHE A 450 13.73 -3.47 34.96
N GLY A 451 14.63 -2.84 34.22
CA GLY A 451 15.49 -1.78 34.72
C GLY A 451 14.77 -0.46 34.61
N THR A 452 14.84 0.35 35.67
CA THR A 452 14.15 1.64 35.70
C THR A 452 15.11 2.78 36.03
N ARG A 453 14.70 4.00 35.68
CA ARG A 453 15.29 5.25 36.16
C ARG A 453 14.35 5.83 37.21
N GLY A 454 14.71 5.70 38.49
CA GLY A 454 13.89 6.25 39.58
C GLY A 454 13.04 5.25 40.38
N ASN A 455 13.01 3.96 40.03
CA ASN A 455 12.16 2.96 40.72
C ASN A 455 12.90 1.62 41.00
N GLY A 456 14.22 1.61 40.90
CA GLY A 456 15.05 0.42 41.15
C GLY A 456 14.91 -0.68 40.09
N LEU A 457 15.22 -1.90 40.48
CA LEU A 457 15.12 -3.10 39.66
C LEU A 457 13.77 -3.77 39.92
N VAL A 458 13.00 -4.11 38.89
CA VAL A 458 11.70 -4.74 39.05
C VAL A 458 11.70 -6.13 38.44
N ARG A 459 11.11 -7.10 39.12
CA ARG A 459 10.95 -8.48 38.68
C ARG A 459 9.48 -8.80 38.46
N LEU A 460 9.18 -9.52 37.39
CA LEU A 460 7.88 -10.12 37.12
C LEU A 460 8.01 -11.63 37.02
N VAL A 461 7.29 -12.33 37.90
CA VAL A 461 7.21 -13.81 37.93
C VAL A 461 5.78 -14.23 37.63
N ARG A 462 5.63 -15.33 36.88
CA ARG A 462 4.33 -15.96 36.58
C ARG A 462 4.13 -17.18 37.47
N ARG A 463 3.15 -17.14 38.38
CA ARG A 463 2.79 -18.26 39.26
C ARG A 463 1.30 -18.58 39.11
N GLN A 464 0.98 -19.83 38.75
CA GLN A 464 -0.42 -20.32 38.63
C GLN A 464 -1.33 -19.41 37.76
N GLY A 465 -0.79 -18.86 36.67
CA GLY A 465 -1.52 -17.95 35.77
C GLY A 465 -1.67 -16.52 36.29
N ARG A 466 -1.10 -16.18 37.45
CA ARG A 466 -0.99 -14.81 37.97
C ARG A 466 0.41 -14.26 37.75
N GLU A 467 0.48 -12.95 37.58
CA GLU A 467 1.73 -12.20 37.44
C GLU A 467 1.97 -11.40 38.71
N GLU A 468 3.14 -11.58 39.30
CA GLU A 468 3.56 -10.93 40.54
C GLU A 468 4.76 -10.04 40.25
N LEU A 469 4.65 -8.77 40.65
CA LEU A 469 5.69 -7.77 40.54
C LEU A 469 6.39 -7.60 41.89
N THR A 470 7.73 -7.58 41.88
CA THR A 470 8.55 -7.27 43.07
C THR A 470 9.56 -6.19 42.70
N THR A 471 9.64 -5.13 43.50
CA THR A 471 10.61 -4.04 43.31
C THR A 471 11.75 -4.16 44.31
N PHE A 472 12.99 -4.06 43.80
CA PHE A 472 14.23 -4.09 44.57
C PHE A 472 14.85 -2.69 44.54
N ASP A 473 14.83 -2.01 45.69
CA ASP A 473 15.32 -0.64 45.85
C ASP A 473 16.49 -0.52 46.85
N GLU A 474 16.74 -1.52 47.68
CA GLU A 474 17.71 -1.39 48.77
C GLU A 474 19.14 -1.70 48.33
N LEU A 475 20.09 -0.83 48.69
CA LEU A 475 21.53 -1.03 48.53
C LEU A 475 22.26 -0.92 49.89
N PRO A 476 23.47 -1.50 50.03
CA PRO A 476 24.27 -1.39 51.25
C PRO A 476 24.53 0.06 51.66
N GLY A 477 24.54 0.31 52.98
CA GLY A 477 24.77 1.63 53.56
C GLY A 477 23.55 2.56 53.52
N GLY A 478 22.33 2.02 53.35
CA GLY A 478 21.09 2.81 53.32
C GLY A 478 20.86 3.56 52.01
N ARG A 479 21.67 3.28 50.99
CA ARG A 479 21.51 3.84 49.64
C ARG A 479 20.33 3.16 48.93
N ARG A 480 19.80 3.83 47.91
CA ARG A 480 18.64 3.35 47.15
C ARG A 480 18.97 3.16 45.67
N LEU A 481 18.62 2.02 45.10
CA LEU A 481 18.78 1.75 43.68
C LEU A 481 17.89 2.65 42.80
N SER A 482 16.80 3.18 43.34
CA SER A 482 15.98 4.23 42.70
C SER A 482 16.73 5.55 42.52
N SER A 483 17.82 5.80 43.26
CA SER A 483 18.71 6.93 42.97
C SER A 483 19.68 6.64 41.82
N ALA A 484 19.76 5.38 41.37
CA ALA A 484 20.52 4.97 40.21
C ALA A 484 19.66 4.97 38.94
N SER A 485 20.31 5.17 37.79
CA SER A 485 19.69 4.91 36.49
C SER A 485 20.16 3.55 35.99
N ILE A 486 19.28 2.54 35.97
CA ILE A 486 19.61 1.24 35.38
C ILE A 486 19.56 1.39 33.85
N GLU A 487 20.64 1.06 33.14
CA GLU A 487 20.70 1.23 31.68
C GLU A 487 20.62 -0.12 30.95
N ARG A 488 21.10 -1.20 31.56
CA ARG A 488 21.07 -2.53 30.95
C ARG A 488 21.07 -3.64 31.98
N ILE A 489 20.41 -4.75 31.65
CA ILE A 489 20.40 -5.98 32.42
C ILE A 489 20.78 -7.12 31.48
N VAL A 490 21.67 -8.02 31.92
CA VAL A 490 21.99 -9.27 31.21
C VAL A 490 22.13 -10.41 32.22
N GLU A 491 21.68 -11.60 31.85
CA GLU A 491 21.89 -12.81 32.65
C GLU A 491 23.15 -13.54 32.19
N ASP A 492 24.02 -13.93 33.13
CA ASP A 492 25.21 -14.74 32.85
C ASP A 492 24.93 -16.25 32.82
N ARG A 493 25.95 -17.09 32.59
CA ARG A 493 25.77 -18.55 32.55
C ARG A 493 25.47 -19.18 33.91
N TYR A 494 25.66 -18.45 35.00
CA TYR A 494 25.48 -18.93 36.37
C TYR A 494 24.07 -18.66 36.91
N GLY A 495 23.22 -18.00 36.12
CA GLY A 495 21.85 -17.65 36.51
C GLY A 495 21.77 -16.35 37.31
N THR A 496 22.85 -15.58 37.32
CA THR A 496 22.91 -14.28 37.99
C THR A 496 22.85 -13.14 36.98
N LEU A 497 22.48 -11.96 37.46
CA LEU A 497 22.23 -10.79 36.63
C LEU A 497 23.32 -9.76 36.81
N TRP A 498 23.80 -9.23 35.69
CA TRP A 498 24.66 -8.05 35.64
C TRP A 498 23.82 -6.85 35.24
N VAL A 499 23.82 -5.83 36.10
CA VAL A 499 23.01 -4.62 35.98
C VAL A 499 23.95 -3.44 35.83
N ALA A 500 24.00 -2.87 34.62
CA ALA A 500 24.73 -1.62 34.38
C ALA A 500 23.90 -0.46 34.88
N THR A 501 24.54 0.41 35.65
CA THR A 501 23.95 1.66 36.11
C THR A 501 24.78 2.86 35.67
N PHE A 502 24.11 3.99 35.48
CA PHE A 502 24.75 5.22 35.04
C PHE A 502 25.59 5.90 36.14
N ASN A 503 25.33 5.62 37.42
CA ASN A 503 25.93 6.35 38.55
C ASN A 503 26.23 5.50 39.78
N GLU A 504 26.00 4.18 39.74
CA GLU A 504 26.24 3.25 40.86
C GLU A 504 27.16 2.07 40.45
N GLY A 505 27.81 2.17 39.29
CA GLY A 505 28.68 1.13 38.75
C GLY A 505 27.93 -0.05 38.14
N LEU A 506 28.64 -1.17 38.06
CA LEU A 506 28.13 -2.46 37.62
C LEU A 506 27.71 -3.27 38.84
N LEU A 507 26.43 -3.61 38.92
CA LEU A 507 25.86 -4.36 40.03
C LEU A 507 25.63 -5.82 39.65
N HIS A 508 25.83 -6.72 40.60
CA HIS A 508 25.64 -8.17 40.45
C HIS A 508 24.51 -8.63 41.34
N PHE A 509 23.47 -9.23 40.75
CA PHE A 509 22.28 -9.68 41.46
C PHE A 509 22.07 -11.18 41.30
N GLY A 510 21.58 -11.83 42.35
CA GLY A 510 21.13 -13.21 42.29
C GLY A 510 19.78 -13.36 41.58
N PRO A 511 19.36 -14.59 41.26
CA PRO A 511 18.10 -14.86 40.58
C PRO A 511 16.86 -14.45 41.40
N GLU A 512 17.01 -14.29 42.71
CA GLU A 512 15.94 -13.82 43.60
C GLU A 512 15.96 -12.32 43.86
N GLY A 513 16.88 -11.57 43.22
CA GLY A 513 17.00 -10.12 43.32
C GLY A 513 17.82 -9.62 44.50
N GLN A 514 18.52 -10.51 45.21
CA GLN A 514 19.50 -10.13 46.22
C GLN A 514 20.77 -9.56 45.56
N LEU A 515 21.32 -8.47 46.10
CA LEU A 515 22.60 -7.92 45.65
C LEU A 515 23.75 -8.84 46.11
N LEU A 516 24.55 -9.32 45.16
CA LEU A 516 25.71 -10.17 45.38
C LEU A 516 27.03 -9.38 45.37
N GLY A 517 27.09 -8.28 44.61
CA GLY A 517 28.29 -7.45 44.51
C GLY A 517 28.05 -6.13 43.77
N SER A 518 28.96 -5.18 43.97
CA SER A 518 28.99 -3.88 43.29
C SER A 518 30.41 -3.57 42.84
N TYR A 519 30.55 -3.15 41.58
CA TYR A 519 31.82 -2.93 40.91
C TYR A 519 31.81 -1.54 40.27
N GLY A 520 32.55 -0.61 40.86
CA GLY A 520 32.70 0.75 40.34
C GLY A 520 34.15 1.21 40.42
N GLU A 521 34.33 2.51 40.22
CA GLU A 521 35.61 3.18 40.38
C GLU A 521 36.11 3.10 41.82
N GLY A 522 37.37 2.68 41.99
CA GLY A 522 38.02 2.60 43.30
C GLY A 522 39.28 1.73 43.29
N PRO A 523 40.03 1.68 44.40
CA PRO A 523 41.23 0.86 44.52
C PRO A 523 40.92 -0.63 44.30
N GLY A 524 41.45 -1.22 43.22
CA GLY A 524 41.16 -2.61 42.83
C GLY A 524 39.80 -2.83 42.16
N GLY A 525 39.06 -1.76 41.85
CA GLY A 525 37.75 -1.77 41.19
C GLY A 525 37.83 -1.72 39.66
N LEU A 526 36.71 -1.33 39.04
CA LEU A 526 36.62 -1.08 37.60
C LEU A 526 37.06 0.35 37.26
N PRO A 527 37.43 0.65 36.02
CA PRO A 527 37.88 1.99 35.62
C PRO A 527 36.78 3.07 35.61
N SER A 528 35.53 2.74 35.93
CA SER A 528 34.38 3.63 35.84
C SER A 528 33.22 3.14 36.72
N SER A 529 32.40 4.08 37.18
CA SER A 529 31.09 3.83 37.80
C SER A 529 29.91 4.18 36.89
N HIS A 530 30.17 4.55 35.63
CA HIS A 530 29.21 5.14 34.70
C HIS A 530 28.97 4.23 33.49
N PHE A 531 28.18 3.18 33.67
CA PHE A 531 27.93 2.17 32.64
C PHE A 531 26.67 2.48 31.81
N THR A 532 26.77 2.33 30.49
CA THR A 532 25.69 2.66 29.55
C THR A 532 25.09 1.45 28.84
N PHE A 533 25.87 0.37 28.67
CA PHE A 533 25.38 -0.83 27.98
C PHE A 533 26.22 -2.06 28.34
N LEU A 534 25.58 -3.22 28.31
CA LEU A 534 26.16 -4.54 28.54
C LEU A 534 25.82 -5.49 27.39
N LEU A 535 26.83 -6.23 26.94
CA LEU A 535 26.71 -7.34 26.01
C LEU A 535 27.49 -8.53 26.54
N LEU A 536 26.79 -9.62 26.85
CA LEU A 536 27.42 -10.85 27.29
C LEU A 536 27.72 -11.77 26.10
N ASP A 537 28.96 -12.23 26.00
CA ASP A 537 29.38 -13.39 25.19
C ASP A 537 29.35 -14.64 26.09
N PRO A 538 28.29 -15.47 26.03
CA PRO A 538 28.13 -16.61 26.92
C PRO A 538 29.17 -17.70 26.64
N GLN A 539 29.67 -17.85 25.41
CA GLN A 539 30.64 -18.88 25.05
C GLN A 539 31.97 -18.62 25.76
N ARG A 540 32.42 -17.36 25.74
CA ARG A 540 33.72 -16.96 26.29
C ARG A 540 33.69 -16.50 27.74
N ASN A 541 32.51 -16.36 28.35
CA ASN A 541 32.35 -15.75 29.67
C ASN A 541 32.91 -14.32 29.72
N VAL A 542 32.66 -13.59 28.64
CA VAL A 542 33.12 -12.21 28.52
C VAL A 542 31.92 -11.30 28.53
N LEU A 543 31.93 -10.36 29.47
CA LEU A 543 30.99 -9.25 29.52
C LEU A 543 31.67 -8.03 28.90
N TRP A 544 31.11 -7.55 27.80
CA TRP A 544 31.48 -6.28 27.20
C TRP A 544 30.62 -5.19 27.81
N ALA A 545 31.26 -4.14 28.33
CA ALA A 545 30.59 -3.06 29.02
C ALA A 545 31.04 -1.71 28.45
N SER A 546 30.10 -0.91 27.98
CA SER A 546 30.39 0.47 27.56
C SER A 546 30.18 1.43 28.73
N THR A 547 31.02 2.45 28.79
CA THR A 547 31.02 3.48 29.85
C THR A 547 31.06 4.87 29.23
N THR A 548 30.62 5.91 29.95
CA THR A 548 30.66 7.29 29.45
C THR A 548 32.05 7.93 29.48
N ASP A 549 32.95 7.42 30.31
CA ASP A 549 34.21 8.08 30.69
C ASP A 549 35.46 7.18 30.57
N ALA A 550 35.30 5.85 30.60
CA ALA A 550 36.42 4.90 30.50
C ALA A 550 36.46 4.12 29.17
N GLY A 551 35.56 4.42 28.23
CA GLY A 551 35.46 3.74 26.94
C GLY A 551 34.79 2.36 27.03
N LEU A 552 35.31 1.39 26.28
CA LEU A 552 34.79 0.01 26.25
C LEU A 552 35.63 -0.90 27.15
N LEU A 553 34.97 -1.63 28.04
CA LEU A 553 35.58 -2.58 28.96
C LEU A 553 35.28 -4.02 28.51
N LYS A 554 36.31 -4.85 28.51
CA LYS A 554 36.19 -6.30 28.35
C LYS A 554 36.42 -6.95 29.71
N LEU A 555 35.38 -7.55 30.26
CA LEU A 555 35.37 -8.13 31.60
C LEU A 555 35.23 -9.65 31.50
N ARG A 556 35.97 -10.39 32.34
CA ARG A 556 35.74 -11.82 32.55
C ARG A 556 34.75 -12.01 33.67
N VAL A 557 33.70 -12.78 33.43
CA VAL A 557 32.69 -13.13 34.43
C VAL A 557 33.05 -14.47 35.07
N SER A 558 33.06 -14.47 36.39
CA SER A 558 33.14 -15.63 37.29
C SER A 558 31.84 -15.75 38.08
N PRO A 559 31.59 -16.86 38.81
CA PRO A 559 30.34 -17.05 39.56
C PRO A 559 29.99 -15.93 40.55
N ASP A 560 31.01 -15.27 41.10
CA ASP A 560 30.91 -14.31 42.20
C ASP A 560 31.57 -12.96 41.91
N SER A 561 32.23 -12.82 40.75
CA SER A 561 33.12 -11.70 40.48
C SER A 561 33.29 -11.35 39.00
N VAL A 562 33.72 -10.11 38.74
CA VAL A 562 34.24 -9.70 37.44
C VAL A 562 35.71 -9.32 37.54
N ARG A 563 36.44 -9.57 36.46
CA ARG A 563 37.82 -9.10 36.31
C ARG A 563 37.98 -8.34 35.00
N LEU A 564 38.54 -7.13 35.07
CA LEU A 564 38.94 -6.39 33.88
C LEU A 564 40.03 -7.16 33.11
N LEU A 565 39.73 -7.53 31.87
CA LEU A 565 40.70 -8.13 30.95
C LEU A 565 41.41 -7.08 30.11
N ARG A 566 40.64 -6.10 29.63
CA ARG A 566 41.16 -5.03 28.77
C ARG A 566 40.22 -3.82 28.80
N GLN A 567 40.80 -2.64 28.83
CA GLN A 567 40.12 -1.37 28.59
C GLN A 567 40.49 -0.87 27.18
N PHE A 568 39.49 -0.40 26.45
CA PHE A 568 39.63 0.22 25.14
C PHE A 568 39.19 1.67 25.27
N SER A 569 40.15 2.57 25.47
CA SER A 569 39.94 4.01 25.48
C SER A 569 40.20 4.60 24.10
N TYR A 570 39.51 5.69 23.79
CA TYR A 570 39.82 6.51 22.63
C TYR A 570 41.07 7.34 22.94
N ALA A 571 42.14 7.17 22.16
CA ALA A 571 43.35 7.97 22.24
C ALA A 571 43.50 8.78 20.94
N PRO A 572 43.32 10.12 20.95
CA PRO A 572 43.36 10.93 19.73
C PRO A 572 44.71 10.92 19.00
N GLU A 573 45.80 10.49 19.65
CA GLU A 573 47.17 10.51 19.10
C GLU A 573 47.80 9.11 18.93
N ALA A 574 47.05 8.02 19.07
CA ALA A 574 47.63 6.68 18.87
C ALA A 574 48.00 6.47 17.38
N PRO A 575 49.28 6.16 17.05
CA PRO A 575 49.66 5.87 15.67
C PRO A 575 48.84 4.67 15.19
N ARG A 576 48.30 4.75 13.97
CA ARG A 576 47.59 3.65 13.30
C ARG A 576 48.58 2.49 13.14
N GLY A 577 48.53 1.55 14.09
CA GLY A 577 49.31 0.30 14.08
C GLY A 577 48.63 -0.79 13.27
#